data_AF-A0AAN9CDI1-F1
#
_entry.id   AF-A0AAN9CDI1-F1
#
_cell.length_a   1.000
_cell.length_b   1.000
_cell.length_c   1.000
_cell.angle_alpha   90.00
_cell.angle_beta   90.00
_cell.angle_gamma   90.00
#
_symmetry.space_group_name_H-M   'P 1'
#
loop_
_entity.id
_entity.type
_entity.pdbx_description
1 polymer ?
#
loop_
_entity_poly.entity_id
_entity_poly.type
_entity_poly.pdbx_seq_one_letter_code
_entity_poly.pdbx_strand_id
1 'polypeptide(L)'
;MQGIGNTILSLQQAVFAFETKLELFIRDIESGRLLHFETLRVYREDCLARDPAHHFDLRQLAAFTSDLLMSFKSRFADFRRHADLFKVITHPHVCTVDAQNLSVIPGISIGDFELEAAELKVSDMWVSKFFTLNSELESLARQRAELAKEHKWADMRKLQREDNLILKTWNELPATFSTLRRVSVAVLTMFGSTYTCEQSFSHLNNIKTNLRSRLTDESLNACMKLNLTSYDPNYKALSKMMQQQKSH
;
A
#
# COMPACT_ATOMS: atom_id res chain seq x y z
N MET A 1 2.50 4.02 5.97
CA MET A 1 1.22 3.94 5.26
C MET A 1 1.25 2.85 4.18
N GLN A 2 2.01 1.78 4.41
CA GLN A 2 1.93 0.52 3.68
C GLN A 2 2.07 -0.59 4.74
N GLY A 3 0.99 -1.34 4.96
CA GLY A 3 1.06 -2.55 5.77
C GLY A 3 1.85 -3.63 5.05
N ILE A 4 2.38 -4.61 5.79
CA ILE A 4 3.03 -5.79 5.20
C ILE A 4 2.06 -6.44 4.20
N GLY A 5 2.49 -6.58 2.95
CA GLY A 5 1.75 -7.32 1.92
C GLY A 5 0.67 -6.53 1.17
N ASN A 6 0.80 -5.20 1.09
CA ASN A 6 -0.02 -4.32 0.27
C ASN A 6 0.70 -3.93 -1.02
N THR A 7 0.07 -4.19 -2.17
CA THR A 7 0.57 -3.76 -3.49
C THR A 7 0.30 -2.28 -3.75
N ILE A 8 0.94 -1.70 -4.77
CA ILE A 8 0.64 -0.34 -5.26
C ILE A 8 -0.85 -0.15 -5.58
N LEU A 9 -1.52 -1.17 -6.12
CA LEU A 9 -2.95 -1.14 -6.40
C LEU A 9 -3.77 -0.98 -5.12
N SER A 10 -3.43 -1.75 -4.07
CA SER A 10 -4.12 -1.63 -2.78
C SER A 10 -3.93 -0.24 -2.13
N LEU A 11 -2.75 0.37 -2.30
CA LEU A 11 -2.48 1.73 -1.81
C LEU A 11 -3.28 2.78 -2.59
N GLN A 12 -3.31 2.67 -3.91
CA GLN A 12 -4.12 3.53 -4.78
C GLN A 12 -5.60 3.45 -4.38
N GLN A 13 -6.14 2.24 -4.22
CA GLN A 13 -7.52 2.02 -3.80
C GLN A 13 -7.80 2.63 -2.42
N ALA A 14 -6.88 2.49 -1.46
CA ALA A 14 -7.04 3.08 -0.13
C ALA A 14 -7.08 4.62 -0.19
N VAL A 15 -6.23 5.25 -1.00
CA VAL A 15 -6.22 6.70 -1.20
C VAL A 15 -7.53 7.17 -1.86
N PHE A 16 -7.97 6.53 -2.95
CA PHE A 16 -9.21 6.91 -3.62
C PHE A 16 -10.44 6.70 -2.74
N ALA A 17 -10.47 5.62 -1.94
CA ALA A 17 -11.54 5.40 -0.96
C ALA A 17 -11.55 6.47 0.12
N PHE A 18 -10.38 6.93 0.58
CA PHE A 18 -10.29 8.01 1.56
C PHE A 18 -10.77 9.35 0.99
N GLU A 19 -10.34 9.70 -0.22
CA GLU A 19 -10.82 10.92 -0.91
C GLU A 19 -12.34 10.89 -1.12
N THR A 20 -12.90 9.74 -1.52
CA THR A 20 -14.36 9.57 -1.67
C THR A 20 -15.10 9.74 -0.34
N LYS A 21 -14.53 9.24 0.76
CA LYS A 21 -15.08 9.45 2.11
C LYS A 21 -15.06 10.92 2.52
N LEU A 22 -13.98 11.65 2.22
CA LEU A 22 -13.92 13.10 2.47
C LEU A 22 -14.99 13.85 1.66
N GLU A 23 -15.20 13.52 0.39
CA GLU A 23 -16.28 14.09 -0.43
C GLU A 23 -17.68 13.82 0.16
N LEU A 24 -17.88 12.63 0.73
CA LEU A 24 -19.10 12.28 1.43
C LEU A 24 -19.25 13.06 2.75
N PHE A 25 -18.17 13.24 3.51
CA PHE A 25 -18.18 14.03 4.74
C PHE A 25 -18.46 15.51 4.48
N ILE A 26 -17.86 16.11 3.44
CA ILE A 26 -18.15 17.49 3.04
C ILE A 26 -19.65 17.66 2.78
N ARG A 27 -20.25 16.80 1.95
CA ARG A 27 -21.69 16.83 1.66
C ARG A 27 -22.55 16.62 2.90
N ASP A 28 -22.13 15.77 3.82
CA ASP A 28 -22.85 15.51 5.08
C ASP A 28 -22.83 16.75 6.00
N ILE A 29 -21.68 17.42 6.11
CA ILE A 29 -21.48 18.67 6.86
C ILE A 29 -22.31 19.80 6.24
N GLU A 30 -22.22 20.00 4.93
CA GLU A 30 -22.96 21.05 4.20
C GLU A 30 -24.47 20.86 4.27
N SER A 31 -24.93 19.60 4.27
CA SER A 31 -26.36 19.28 4.44
C SER A 31 -26.87 19.49 5.87
N GLY A 32 -25.97 19.62 6.85
CA GLY A 32 -26.30 19.74 8.27
C GLY A 32 -26.87 18.47 8.92
N ARG A 33 -26.91 17.34 8.20
CA ARG A 33 -27.45 16.06 8.72
C ARG A 33 -26.50 15.38 9.71
N LEU A 34 -25.19 15.54 9.50
CA LEU A 34 -24.14 15.04 10.39
C LEU A 34 -24.23 13.53 10.68
N LEU A 35 -24.64 12.74 9.70
CA LEU A 35 -24.80 11.28 9.84
C LEU A 35 -23.49 10.55 10.18
N HIS A 36 -22.35 11.11 9.79
CA HIS A 36 -21.02 10.54 10.02
C HIS A 36 -20.28 11.22 11.17
N PHE A 37 -20.93 12.18 11.83
CA PHE A 37 -20.38 12.97 12.94
C PHE A 37 -21.33 12.90 14.14
N GLU A 38 -21.60 11.69 14.63
CA GLU A 38 -22.59 11.41 15.69
C GLU A 38 -22.42 12.32 16.91
N THR A 39 -21.20 12.46 17.44
CA THR A 39 -20.92 13.34 18.59
C THR A 39 -21.27 14.80 18.30
N LEU A 40 -20.98 15.27 17.08
CA LEU A 40 -21.29 16.64 16.66
C LEU A 40 -22.79 16.84 16.46
N ARG A 41 -23.48 15.81 15.94
CA ARG A 41 -24.93 15.79 15.78
C ARG A 41 -25.64 15.90 17.12
N VAL A 42 -25.28 15.05 18.08
CA VAL A 42 -25.82 15.07 19.45
C VAL A 42 -25.59 16.43 20.10
N TYR A 43 -24.38 16.97 20.00
CA TYR A 43 -24.06 18.30 20.53
C TYR A 43 -24.93 19.40 19.91
N ARG A 44 -25.15 19.37 18.59
CA ARG A 44 -26.02 20.33 17.89
C ARG A 44 -27.47 20.23 18.35
N GLU A 45 -27.99 19.02 18.50
CA GLU A 45 -29.36 18.77 18.97
C GLU A 45 -29.56 19.29 20.39
N ASP A 46 -28.59 19.05 21.29
CA ASP A 46 -28.59 19.58 22.65
C ASP A 46 -28.57 21.12 22.69
N CYS A 47 -27.78 21.75 21.81
CA CYS A 47 -27.75 23.22 21.68
C CYS A 47 -29.10 23.77 21.23
N LEU A 48 -29.71 23.17 20.21
CA LEU A 48 -31.02 23.60 19.68
C LEU A 48 -32.16 23.37 20.67
N ALA A 49 -32.09 22.33 21.50
CA ALA A 49 -33.06 22.08 22.57
C ALA A 49 -33.00 23.15 23.67
N ARG A 50 -31.82 23.74 23.92
CA ARG A 50 -31.63 24.83 24.89
C ARG A 50 -31.96 26.20 24.33
N ASP A 51 -31.60 26.45 23.07
CA ASP A 51 -31.84 27.71 22.36
C ASP A 51 -32.21 27.43 20.89
N PRO A 52 -33.52 27.48 20.54
CA PRO A 52 -33.99 27.25 19.17
C PRO A 52 -33.50 28.30 18.15
N ALA A 53 -33.07 29.48 18.60
CA ALA A 53 -32.53 30.52 17.72
C ALA A 53 -31.02 30.38 17.48
N HIS A 54 -30.37 29.42 18.15
CA HIS A 54 -28.93 29.22 18.04
C HIS A 54 -28.52 28.82 16.61
N HIS A 55 -27.69 29.65 15.98
CA HIS A 55 -27.13 29.35 14.67
C HIS A 55 -25.88 28.49 14.80
N PHE A 56 -25.97 27.23 14.36
CA PHE A 56 -24.85 26.30 14.34
C PHE A 56 -24.10 26.37 13.00
N ASP A 57 -22.98 27.09 12.96
CA ASP A 57 -22.20 27.31 11.73
C ASP A 57 -21.17 26.18 11.50
N LEU A 58 -21.28 25.51 10.37
CA LEU A 58 -20.41 24.40 9.95
C LEU A 58 -19.44 24.79 8.82
N ARG A 59 -19.47 26.05 8.35
CA ARG A 59 -18.70 26.48 7.18
C ARG A 59 -17.20 26.28 7.32
N GLN A 60 -16.64 26.54 8.50
CA GLN A 60 -15.21 26.34 8.75
C GLN A 60 -14.82 24.85 8.68
N LEU A 61 -15.67 23.96 9.21
CA LEU A 61 -15.42 22.51 9.18
C LEU A 61 -15.51 21.99 7.74
N ALA A 62 -16.49 22.46 6.96
CA ALA A 62 -16.61 22.13 5.54
C ALA A 62 -15.40 22.63 4.73
N ALA A 63 -14.97 23.87 4.97
CA ALA A 63 -13.79 24.45 4.32
C ALA A 63 -12.52 23.67 4.64
N PHE A 64 -12.26 23.38 5.92
CA PHE A 64 -11.11 22.58 6.32
C PHE A 64 -11.11 21.18 5.68
N THR A 65 -12.26 20.51 5.66
CA THR A 65 -12.38 19.17 5.06
C THR A 65 -12.15 19.24 3.54
N SER A 66 -12.58 20.32 2.89
CA SER A 66 -12.32 20.58 1.47
C SER A 66 -10.84 20.83 1.18
N ASP A 67 -10.16 21.63 1.99
CA ASP A 67 -8.72 21.87 1.87
C ASP A 67 -7.91 20.58 2.07
N LEU A 68 -8.32 19.75 3.04
CA LEU A 68 -7.73 18.43 3.26
C LEU A 68 -7.91 17.53 2.03
N LEU A 69 -9.12 17.47 1.46
CA LEU A 69 -9.38 16.71 0.24
C LEU A 69 -8.50 17.19 -0.92
N MET A 70 -8.41 18.50 -1.14
CA MET A 70 -7.59 19.07 -2.22
C MET A 70 -6.11 18.77 -2.03
N SER A 71 -5.63 18.83 -0.78
CA SER A 71 -4.25 18.45 -0.43
C SER A 71 -3.95 16.99 -0.76
N PHE A 72 -4.88 16.06 -0.46
CA PHE A 72 -4.74 14.65 -0.83
C PHE A 72 -4.80 14.45 -2.35
N LYS A 73 -5.75 15.08 -3.05
CA LYS A 73 -5.85 15.01 -4.51
C LYS A 73 -4.57 15.47 -5.20
N SER A 74 -3.99 16.56 -4.71
CA SER A 74 -2.73 17.09 -5.22
C SER A 74 -1.56 16.16 -4.91
N ARG A 75 -1.44 15.69 -3.66
CA ARG A 75 -0.32 14.84 -3.21
C ARG A 75 -0.29 13.50 -3.92
N PHE A 76 -1.44 12.95 -4.28
CA PHE A 76 -1.59 11.65 -4.93
C PHE A 76 -2.11 11.77 -6.38
N ALA A 77 -1.85 12.90 -7.04
CA ALA A 77 -2.26 13.10 -8.43
C ALA A 77 -1.70 12.02 -9.38
N ASP A 78 -0.48 11.54 -9.10
CA ASP A 78 0.20 10.51 -9.89
C ASP A 78 -0.54 9.17 -9.90
N PHE A 79 -1.29 8.86 -8.85
CA PHE A 79 -2.14 7.67 -8.82
C PHE A 79 -3.24 7.70 -9.87
N ARG A 80 -3.73 8.88 -10.24
CA ARG A 80 -4.70 9.02 -11.34
C ARG A 80 -3.98 9.02 -12.68
N ARG A 81 -2.86 9.73 -12.76
CA ARG A 81 -2.06 9.85 -14.00
C ARG A 81 -1.56 8.50 -14.51
N HIS A 82 -1.17 7.61 -13.60
CA HIS A 82 -0.58 6.31 -13.94
C HIS A 82 -1.49 5.13 -13.55
N ALA A 83 -2.80 5.37 -13.45
CA ALA A 83 -3.75 4.33 -13.02
C ALA A 83 -3.71 3.09 -13.92
N ASP A 84 -3.62 3.28 -15.23
CA ASP A 84 -3.61 2.17 -16.18
C ASP A 84 -2.28 1.40 -16.18
N LEU A 85 -1.16 2.08 -15.90
CA LEU A 85 0.12 1.42 -15.65
C LEU A 85 0.04 0.47 -14.46
N PHE A 86 -0.63 0.87 -13.37
CA PHE A 86 -0.70 0.05 -12.17
C PHE A 86 -1.57 -1.18 -12.38
N LYS A 87 -2.62 -1.07 -13.19
CA LYS A 87 -3.49 -2.20 -13.54
C LYS A 87 -2.75 -3.30 -14.30
N VAL A 88 -1.64 -2.99 -14.99
CA VAL A 88 -0.86 -3.98 -15.75
C VAL A 88 -0.54 -5.20 -14.90
N ILE A 89 -0.19 -5.04 -13.62
CA ILE A 89 0.30 -6.14 -12.79
C ILE A 89 -0.74 -7.24 -12.52
N THR A 90 -2.04 -6.92 -12.63
CA THR A 90 -3.16 -7.85 -12.41
C THR A 90 -4.01 -8.07 -13.67
N HIS A 91 -4.08 -7.07 -14.54
CA HIS A 91 -5.01 -7.02 -15.67
C HIS A 91 -4.31 -6.65 -17.00
N PRO A 92 -3.17 -7.27 -17.36
CA PRO A 92 -2.38 -6.86 -18.53
C PRO A 92 -3.16 -6.99 -19.86
N HIS A 93 -4.17 -7.85 -19.89
CA HIS A 93 -5.01 -8.10 -21.06
C HIS A 93 -6.09 -7.03 -21.32
N VAL A 94 -6.44 -6.18 -20.34
CA VAL A 94 -7.41 -5.08 -20.53
C VAL A 94 -6.77 -3.70 -20.43
N CYS A 95 -5.49 -3.61 -20.08
CA CYS A 95 -4.84 -2.31 -19.90
C CYS A 95 -4.55 -1.62 -21.23
N THR A 96 -4.73 -0.31 -21.23
CA THR A 96 -4.30 0.63 -22.27
C THR A 96 -3.23 1.53 -21.67
N VAL A 97 -1.97 1.12 -21.79
CA VAL A 97 -0.83 1.89 -21.27
C VAL A 97 -0.30 2.75 -22.41
N ASP A 98 -0.23 4.05 -22.19
CA ASP A 98 0.28 5.00 -23.19
C ASP A 98 1.77 5.30 -22.98
N ALA A 99 2.34 6.09 -23.91
CA ALA A 99 3.73 6.53 -23.84
C ALA A 99 4.05 7.32 -22.54
N GLN A 100 3.10 8.10 -22.03
CA GLN A 100 3.26 8.91 -20.82
C GLN A 100 3.29 8.04 -19.56
N ASN A 101 2.57 6.92 -19.57
CA ASN A 101 2.63 5.92 -18.53
C ASN A 101 3.98 5.20 -18.55
N LEU A 102 4.51 4.84 -19.71
CA LEU A 102 5.79 4.13 -19.81
C LEU A 102 7.00 5.03 -19.54
N SER A 103 6.91 6.34 -19.76
CA SER A 103 8.03 7.27 -19.58
C SER A 103 8.59 7.32 -18.16
N VAL A 104 7.82 6.89 -17.16
CA VAL A 104 8.28 6.82 -15.76
C VAL A 104 9.22 5.63 -15.50
N ILE A 105 9.28 4.66 -16.43
CA ILE A 105 10.15 3.49 -16.33
C ILE A 105 11.30 3.63 -17.34
N PRO A 106 12.53 3.92 -16.88
CA PRO A 106 13.65 4.15 -17.79
C PRO A 106 14.02 2.89 -18.57
N GLY A 107 14.29 3.07 -19.86
CA GLY A 107 14.81 2.00 -20.73
C GLY A 107 13.77 0.95 -21.14
N ILE A 108 12.48 1.30 -21.15
CA ILE A 108 11.41 0.50 -21.74
C ILE A 108 11.14 1.01 -23.16
N SER A 109 11.14 0.09 -24.12
CA SER A 109 10.73 0.34 -25.51
C SER A 109 9.21 0.32 -25.59
N ILE A 110 8.61 1.42 -26.04
CA ILE A 110 7.15 1.51 -26.21
C ILE A 110 6.69 0.52 -27.29
N GLY A 111 7.43 0.43 -28.40
CA GLY A 111 7.09 -0.50 -29.49
C GLY A 111 7.13 -1.96 -29.06
N ASP A 112 8.15 -2.37 -28.29
CA ASP A 112 8.23 -3.75 -27.80
C ASP A 112 7.11 -4.04 -26.79
N PHE A 113 6.80 -3.07 -25.93
CA PHE A 113 5.67 -3.19 -25.01
C PHE A 113 4.35 -3.37 -25.76
N GLU A 114 4.08 -2.57 -26.79
CA GLU A 114 2.85 -2.65 -27.57
C GLU A 114 2.72 -3.99 -28.30
N LEU A 115 3.81 -4.49 -28.89
CA LEU A 115 3.84 -5.79 -29.57
C LEU A 115 3.58 -6.93 -28.57
N GLU A 116 4.30 -6.97 -27.46
CA GLU A 116 4.13 -7.97 -26.41
C GLU A 116 2.72 -7.91 -25.79
N ALA A 117 2.18 -6.70 -25.58
CA ALA A 117 0.84 -6.52 -25.05
C ALA A 117 -0.24 -7.01 -26.03
N ALA A 118 -0.06 -6.78 -27.33
CA ALA A 118 -0.96 -7.28 -28.36
C ALA A 118 -0.98 -8.81 -28.40
N GLU A 119 0.20 -9.45 -28.34
CA GLU A 119 0.33 -10.92 -28.28
C GLU A 119 -0.30 -11.51 -27.00
N LEU A 120 -0.10 -10.86 -25.85
CA LEU A 120 -0.68 -11.32 -24.59
C LEU A 120 -2.21 -11.27 -24.63
N LYS A 121 -2.79 -10.21 -25.21
CA LYS A 121 -4.25 -9.98 -25.28
C LYS A 121 -4.98 -11.05 -26.08
N VAL A 122 -4.35 -11.62 -27.11
CA VAL A 122 -4.95 -12.65 -27.95
C VAL A 122 -4.65 -14.08 -27.47
N SER A 123 -3.76 -14.24 -26.48
CA SER A 123 -3.42 -15.56 -25.94
C SER A 123 -4.41 -15.98 -24.85
N ASP A 124 -5.37 -16.84 -25.20
CA ASP A 124 -6.33 -17.41 -24.25
C ASP A 124 -5.65 -18.05 -23.03
N MET A 125 -4.52 -18.72 -23.25
CA MET A 125 -3.76 -19.36 -22.18
C MET A 125 -3.21 -18.34 -21.19
N TRP A 126 -2.59 -17.24 -21.67
CA TRP A 126 -2.02 -16.22 -20.79
C TRP A 126 -3.11 -15.37 -20.13
N VAL A 127 -4.16 -15.02 -20.88
CA VAL A 127 -5.33 -14.33 -20.36
C VAL A 127 -5.97 -15.14 -19.22
N SER A 128 -6.23 -16.43 -19.42
CA SER A 128 -6.79 -17.34 -18.40
C SER A 128 -5.91 -17.43 -17.15
N LYS A 129 -4.58 -17.36 -17.33
CA LYS A 129 -3.63 -17.36 -16.22
C LYS A 129 -3.74 -16.10 -15.35
N PHE A 130 -3.93 -14.93 -15.97
CA PHE A 130 -4.18 -13.68 -15.22
C PHE A 130 -5.58 -13.66 -14.59
N PHE A 131 -6.59 -14.29 -15.20
CA PHE A 131 -7.88 -14.49 -14.53
C PHE A 131 -7.74 -15.37 -13.27
N THR A 132 -6.97 -16.45 -13.35
CA THR A 132 -6.66 -17.31 -12.19
C THR A 132 -5.97 -16.52 -11.09
N LEU A 133 -4.94 -15.73 -11.42
CA LEU A 133 -4.27 -14.83 -10.47
C LEU A 133 -5.27 -13.90 -9.77
N ASN A 134 -6.18 -13.27 -10.51
CA ASN A 134 -7.16 -12.35 -9.94
C ASN A 134 -8.13 -13.07 -8.98
N SER A 135 -8.54 -14.30 -9.30
CA SER A 135 -9.34 -15.13 -8.39
C SER A 135 -8.57 -15.51 -7.12
N GLU A 136 -7.28 -15.80 -7.21
CA GLU A 136 -6.42 -16.09 -6.05
C GLU A 136 -6.25 -14.85 -5.16
N LEU A 137 -6.02 -13.68 -5.76
CA LEU A 137 -5.92 -12.40 -5.04
C LEU A 137 -7.23 -12.06 -4.33
N GLU A 138 -8.38 -12.30 -4.96
CA GLU A 138 -9.70 -12.11 -4.34
C GLU A 138 -9.90 -13.05 -3.15
N SER A 139 -9.59 -14.34 -3.31
CA SER A 139 -9.66 -15.32 -2.23
C SER A 139 -8.79 -14.91 -1.03
N LEU A 140 -7.57 -14.45 -1.31
CA LEU A 140 -6.65 -13.94 -0.29
C LEU A 140 -7.21 -12.72 0.43
N ALA A 141 -7.82 -11.77 -0.28
CA ALA A 141 -8.45 -10.60 0.32
C ALA A 141 -9.63 -11.00 1.24
N ARG A 142 -10.45 -11.97 0.83
CA ARG A 142 -11.55 -12.52 1.66
C ARG A 142 -11.03 -13.18 2.93
N GLN A 143 -9.98 -14.00 2.82
CA GLN A 143 -9.35 -14.65 3.99
C GLN A 143 -8.78 -13.62 4.96
N ARG A 144 -8.10 -12.58 4.45
CA ARG A 144 -7.61 -11.46 5.27
C ARG A 144 -8.76 -10.78 6.02
N ALA A 145 -9.89 -10.52 5.36
CA ALA A 145 -11.04 -9.89 5.97
C ALA A 145 -11.64 -10.73 7.11
N GLU A 146 -11.79 -12.05 6.91
CA GLU A 146 -12.36 -12.92 7.96
C GLU A 146 -11.41 -13.03 9.17
N LEU A 147 -10.10 -13.18 8.94
CA LEU A 147 -9.12 -13.18 10.03
C LEU A 147 -9.07 -11.85 10.78
N ALA A 148 -9.28 -10.71 10.09
CA ALA A 148 -9.35 -9.40 10.72
C ALA A 148 -10.57 -9.29 11.66
N LYS A 149 -11.73 -9.79 11.22
CA LYS A 149 -12.97 -9.84 11.99
C LYS A 149 -12.84 -10.74 13.23
N GLU A 150 -12.11 -11.85 13.12
CA GLU A 150 -11.81 -12.75 14.24
C GLU A 150 -10.61 -12.29 15.10
N HIS A 151 -10.02 -11.13 14.80
CA HIS A 151 -8.81 -10.60 15.46
C HIS A 151 -7.59 -11.55 15.42
N LYS A 152 -7.52 -12.45 14.44
CA LYS A 152 -6.45 -13.44 14.25
C LYS A 152 -5.25 -12.87 13.49
N TRP A 153 -4.62 -11.85 14.05
CA TRP A 153 -3.49 -11.14 13.41
C TRP A 153 -2.26 -12.03 13.18
N ALA A 154 -2.02 -13.01 14.05
CA ALA A 154 -0.89 -13.93 13.91
C ALA A 154 -1.03 -14.86 12.70
N ASP A 155 -2.24 -15.34 12.44
CA ASP A 155 -2.52 -16.20 11.29
C ASP A 155 -2.57 -15.39 9.99
N MET A 156 -3.05 -14.15 10.05
CA MET A 156 -3.02 -13.24 8.91
C MET A 156 -1.59 -13.01 8.39
N ARG A 157 -0.60 -12.94 9.29
CA ARG A 157 0.82 -12.81 8.91
C ARG A 157 1.40 -14.05 8.23
N LYS A 158 0.76 -15.22 8.38
CA LYS A 158 1.17 -16.48 7.73
C LYS A 158 0.62 -16.60 6.31
N LEU A 159 -0.39 -15.79 5.95
CA LEU A 159 -0.94 -15.80 4.60
C LEU A 159 0.14 -15.41 3.58
N GLN A 160 0.03 -16.00 2.39
CA GLN A 160 0.87 -15.61 1.28
C GLN A 160 0.66 -14.13 0.95
N ARG A 161 1.73 -13.45 0.51
CA ARG A 161 1.65 -12.05 0.11
C ARG A 161 1.18 -11.92 -1.34
N GLU A 162 0.41 -10.87 -1.60
CA GLU A 162 -0.15 -10.55 -2.93
C GLU A 162 0.95 -10.35 -3.98
N ASP A 163 2.01 -9.63 -3.63
CA ASP A 163 3.17 -9.39 -4.49
C ASP A 163 3.86 -10.69 -4.91
N ASN A 164 3.99 -11.66 -4.00
CA ASN A 164 4.56 -12.98 -4.32
C ASN A 164 3.72 -13.76 -5.33
N LEU A 165 2.39 -13.72 -5.23
CA LEU A 165 1.50 -14.35 -6.22
C LEU A 165 1.70 -13.71 -7.59
N ILE A 166 1.63 -12.38 -7.64
CA ILE A 166 1.79 -11.60 -8.87
C ILE A 166 3.15 -11.89 -9.51
N LEU A 167 4.25 -11.80 -8.75
CA LEU A 167 5.61 -12.07 -9.24
C LEU A 167 5.75 -13.49 -9.78
N LYS A 168 5.19 -14.49 -9.10
CA LYS A 168 5.20 -15.87 -9.56
C LYS A 168 4.51 -15.99 -10.93
N THR A 169 3.32 -15.44 -11.08
CA THR A 169 2.58 -15.46 -12.35
C THR A 169 3.38 -14.79 -13.48
N TRP A 170 3.96 -13.61 -13.22
CA TRP A 170 4.78 -12.89 -14.20
C TRP A 170 6.07 -13.62 -14.59
N ASN A 171 6.67 -14.38 -13.67
CA ASN A 171 7.88 -15.16 -13.94
C ASN A 171 7.63 -16.43 -14.76
N GLU A 172 6.38 -16.91 -14.80
CA GLU A 172 5.98 -18.06 -15.60
C GLU A 172 5.71 -17.71 -17.07
N LEU A 173 5.75 -16.42 -17.44
CA LEU A 173 5.63 -15.99 -18.83
C LEU A 173 6.93 -16.32 -19.61
N PRO A 174 6.83 -16.65 -20.91
CA PRO A 174 7.96 -16.85 -21.80
C PRO A 174 8.88 -15.65 -21.87
N ALA A 175 10.13 -15.91 -22.26
CA ALA A 175 11.13 -14.85 -22.48
C ALA A 175 10.73 -13.85 -23.57
N THR A 176 9.75 -14.18 -24.43
CA THR A 176 9.20 -13.26 -25.44
C THR A 176 8.47 -12.07 -24.80
N PHE A 177 7.92 -12.22 -23.58
CA PHE A 177 7.25 -11.14 -22.84
C PHE A 177 8.20 -10.40 -21.89
N SER A 178 9.44 -10.18 -22.31
CA SER A 178 10.48 -9.63 -21.45
C SER A 178 10.21 -8.19 -21.03
N THR A 179 9.63 -7.38 -21.93
CA THR A 179 9.31 -5.97 -21.70
C THR A 179 8.16 -5.85 -20.72
N LEU A 180 7.07 -6.61 -20.92
CA LEU A 180 5.94 -6.66 -20.00
C LEU A 180 6.37 -7.11 -18.61
N ARG A 181 7.23 -8.13 -18.51
CA ARG A 181 7.77 -8.60 -17.23
C ARG A 181 8.63 -7.52 -16.55
N ARG A 182 9.43 -6.76 -17.31
CA ARG A 182 10.21 -5.64 -16.76
C ARG A 182 9.29 -4.54 -16.24
N VAL A 183 8.24 -4.19 -16.98
CA VAL A 183 7.23 -3.20 -16.55
C VAL A 183 6.52 -3.67 -15.27
N SER A 184 6.10 -4.93 -15.20
CA SER A 184 5.39 -5.43 -14.00
C SER A 184 6.26 -5.39 -12.75
N VAL A 185 7.52 -5.81 -12.85
CA VAL A 185 8.50 -5.72 -11.76
C VAL A 185 8.79 -4.27 -11.39
N ALA A 186 8.95 -3.37 -12.37
CA ALA A 186 9.13 -1.96 -12.10
C ALA A 186 7.93 -1.39 -11.31
N VAL A 187 6.69 -1.65 -11.74
CA VAL A 187 5.48 -1.18 -11.05
C VAL A 187 5.37 -1.74 -9.63
N LEU A 188 5.68 -3.03 -9.42
CA LEU A 188 5.70 -3.64 -8.09
C LEU A 188 6.76 -3.01 -7.17
N THR A 189 7.90 -2.58 -7.73
CA THR A 189 9.01 -2.03 -6.95
C THR A 189 8.93 -0.51 -6.74
N MET A 190 8.14 0.24 -7.54
CA MET A 190 8.01 1.71 -7.46
C MET A 190 7.75 2.23 -6.04
N PHE A 191 7.00 1.48 -5.24
CA PHE A 191 6.66 1.85 -3.85
C PHE A 191 7.24 0.90 -2.81
N GLY A 192 7.92 -0.17 -3.25
CA GLY A 192 8.65 -1.08 -2.36
C GLY A 192 9.83 -0.38 -1.68
N SER A 193 10.46 0.58 -2.35
CA SER A 193 11.50 1.43 -1.77
C SER A 193 10.93 2.35 -0.70
N THR A 194 9.75 2.96 -0.91
CA THR A 194 9.08 3.79 0.09
C THR A 194 8.67 2.99 1.31
N TYR A 195 8.10 1.78 1.14
CA TYR A 195 7.83 0.86 2.24
C TYR A 195 9.11 0.51 2.99
N THR A 196 10.15 0.10 2.28
CA THR A 196 11.44 -0.27 2.90
C THR A 196 12.04 0.91 3.63
N CYS A 197 11.95 2.13 3.10
CA CYS A 197 12.38 3.36 3.76
C CYS A 197 11.50 3.68 4.98
N GLU A 198 10.18 3.61 4.89
CA GLU A 198 9.26 3.84 6.01
C GLU A 198 9.46 2.83 7.15
N GLN A 199 9.60 1.54 6.81
CA GLN A 199 9.97 0.50 7.77
C GLN A 199 11.34 0.77 8.35
N SER A 200 12.33 1.09 7.51
CA SER A 200 13.68 1.47 7.95
C SER A 200 13.63 2.61 8.95
N PHE A 201 12.93 3.70 8.67
CA PHE A 201 12.80 4.85 9.58
C PHE A 201 12.01 4.53 10.85
N SER A 202 10.95 3.73 10.75
CA SER A 202 10.19 3.26 11.92
C SER A 202 11.05 2.40 12.84
N HIS A 203 11.79 1.44 12.27
CA HIS A 203 12.76 0.62 13.00
C HIS A 203 13.91 1.45 13.56
N LEU A 204 14.41 2.43 12.79
CA LEU A 204 15.43 3.37 13.23
C LEU A 204 14.96 4.17 14.45
N ASN A 205 13.71 4.65 14.45
CA ASN A 205 13.11 5.35 15.60
C ASN A 205 12.97 4.44 16.82
N ASN A 206 12.62 3.16 16.63
CA ASN A 206 12.57 2.17 17.71
C ASN A 206 13.98 1.82 18.25
N ILE A 207 14.98 1.75 17.38
CA ILE A 207 16.38 1.51 17.75
C ILE A 207 16.97 2.72 18.47
N LYS A 208 16.64 3.94 18.03
CA LYS A 208 17.05 5.24 18.61
C LYS A 208 16.12 5.73 19.73
N THR A 209 15.48 4.84 20.47
CA THR A 209 14.71 5.24 21.66
C THR A 209 15.62 5.89 22.72
N ASN A 210 15.09 6.82 23.52
CA ASN A 210 15.81 7.60 24.55
C ASN A 210 16.56 6.75 25.60
N LEU A 211 16.32 5.43 25.64
CA LEU A 211 16.96 4.48 26.55
C LEU A 211 18.32 3.97 26.06
N ARG A 212 18.75 4.29 24.82
CA ARG A 212 19.95 3.72 24.21
C ARG A 212 20.96 4.82 23.80
N SER A 213 21.80 5.22 24.75
CA SER A 213 22.75 6.33 24.62
C SER A 213 24.08 5.98 23.92
N ARG A 214 24.30 4.74 23.47
CA ARG A 214 25.57 4.27 22.87
C ARG A 214 25.38 3.36 21.65
N LEU A 215 24.76 3.86 20.59
CA LEU A 215 24.74 3.18 19.28
C LEU A 215 25.89 3.71 18.41
N THR A 216 26.76 2.83 17.93
CA THR A 216 27.73 3.13 16.87
C THR A 216 27.11 2.84 15.49
N ASP A 217 27.64 3.46 14.43
CA ASP A 217 27.12 3.28 13.07
C ASP A 217 27.17 1.81 12.60
N GLU A 218 28.21 1.05 12.96
CA GLU A 218 28.25 -0.40 12.73
C GLU A 218 27.10 -1.15 13.41
N SER A 219 26.84 -0.84 14.68
CA SER A 219 25.80 -1.52 15.47
C SER A 219 24.40 -1.19 14.96
N LEU A 220 24.20 0.04 14.48
CA LEU A 220 22.97 0.48 13.84
C LEU A 220 22.75 -0.23 12.50
N ASN A 221 23.78 -0.30 11.65
CA ASN A 221 23.72 -1.00 10.37
C ASN A 221 23.42 -2.50 10.56
N ALA A 222 24.04 -3.15 11.55
CA ALA A 222 23.76 -4.55 11.88
C ALA A 222 22.31 -4.75 12.35
N CYS A 223 21.80 -3.88 13.24
CA CYS A 223 20.40 -3.93 13.67
C CYS A 223 19.43 -3.69 12.51
N MET A 224 19.74 -2.77 11.59
CA MET A 224 18.91 -2.51 10.41
C MET A 224 18.87 -3.72 9.48
N LYS A 225 20.01 -4.36 9.21
CA LYS A 225 20.07 -5.60 8.42
C LYS A 225 19.26 -6.73 9.03
N LEU A 226 19.31 -6.91 10.34
CA LEU A 226 18.53 -7.93 11.06
C LEU A 226 17.02 -7.68 11.00
N ASN A 227 16.58 -6.43 11.06
CA ASN A 227 15.14 -6.10 11.06
C ASN A 227 14.53 -6.06 9.66
N LEU A 228 15.30 -5.68 8.64
CA LEU A 228 14.80 -5.49 7.27
C LEU A 228 14.90 -6.75 6.40
N THR A 229 15.60 -7.78 6.87
CA THR A 229 15.77 -9.03 6.13
C THR A 229 15.14 -10.19 6.87
N SER A 230 14.79 -11.26 6.17
CA SER A 230 14.37 -12.52 6.78
C SER A 230 15.53 -13.33 7.35
N TYR A 231 16.66 -12.67 7.67
CA TYR A 231 17.85 -13.31 8.20
C TYR A 231 17.59 -13.74 9.64
N ASP A 232 17.61 -15.05 9.88
CA ASP A 232 17.54 -15.63 11.22
C ASP A 232 18.99 -15.90 11.72
N PRO A 233 19.50 -15.13 12.70
CA PRO A 233 20.83 -15.38 13.23
C PRO A 233 20.91 -16.77 13.85
N ASN A 234 21.96 -17.53 13.53
CA ASN A 234 22.16 -18.83 14.17
C ASN A 234 22.63 -18.64 15.63
N TYR A 235 21.67 -18.44 16.53
CA TYR A 235 21.91 -18.19 17.95
C TYR A 235 22.67 -19.32 18.64
N LYS A 236 22.50 -20.57 18.17
CA LYS A 236 23.21 -21.73 18.70
C LYS A 236 24.71 -21.69 18.39
N ALA A 237 25.08 -21.21 17.20
CA ALA A 237 26.48 -21.03 16.82
C ALA A 237 27.12 -19.87 17.61
N LEU A 238 26.40 -18.74 17.73
CA LEU A 238 26.86 -17.56 18.49
C LEU A 238 27.03 -17.86 19.98
N SER A 239 26.10 -18.58 20.59
CA SER A 239 26.15 -19.03 21.99
C SER A 239 27.39 -19.88 22.29
N LYS A 240 27.84 -20.70 21.34
CA LYS A 240 29.05 -21.52 21.50
C LYS A 240 30.35 -20.71 21.39
N MET A 241 30.32 -19.57 20.70
CA MET A 241 31.48 -18.70 20.49
C MET A 241 31.66 -17.64 21.59
N MET A 242 30.59 -17.32 22.34
CA MET A 242 30.68 -16.37 23.46
C MET A 242 31.30 -17.05 24.68
N GLN A 243 32.54 -16.69 25.02
CA GLN A 243 33.14 -17.08 26.30
C GLN A 243 32.36 -16.40 27.44
N GLN A 244 31.91 -17.20 28.41
CA GLN A 244 31.31 -16.70 29.64
C GLN A 244 32.34 -15.84 30.38
N GLN A 245 32.16 -14.52 30.41
CA GLN A 245 32.87 -13.70 31.37
C GLN A 245 32.35 -14.03 32.75
N LYS A 246 33.15 -14.74 33.55
CA LYS A 246 32.93 -14.81 34.99
C LYS A 246 33.20 -13.43 35.55
N SER A 247 32.17 -12.81 36.14
CA SER A 247 32.40 -11.62 36.96
C SER A 247 33.28 -12.02 38.13
N HIS A 248 34.35 -11.27 38.35
CA HIS A 248 35.09 -11.27 39.61
C HIS A 248 34.29 -10.54 40.68
#